data_AF-A0A921ZGU3-F1
#
_entry.id   AF-A0A921ZGU3-F1
#
_cell.length_a   1.000
_cell.length_b   1.000
_cell.length_c   1.000
_cell.angle_alpha   90.00
_cell.angle_beta   90.00
_cell.angle_gamma   90.00
#
_symmetry.space_group_name_H-M   'P 1'
#
loop_
_entity.id
_entity.type
_entity.pdbx_description
1 polymer ?
#
loop_
_entity_poly.entity_id
_entity_poly.type
_entity_poly.pdbx_seq_one_letter_code
_entity_poly.pdbx_strand_id
1 'polypeptide(L)'
;MYPMLIILFIIPMLHSVPLEDDMLLYWRRSDPLNCEPFTAFNVDCNKCFCSADAVAYCTKMACLKQDDLKKRKFENTIEASNDN
;
A
#
# COMPACT_ATOMS: atom_id res chain seq x y z
N MET A 1 -21.40 -47.49 -18.46
CA MET A 1 -22.24 -46.32 -18.83
C MET A 1 -22.67 -45.46 -17.62
N TYR A 2 -22.10 -45.67 -16.42
CA TYR A 2 -22.29 -44.84 -15.22
C TYR A 2 -21.13 -43.90 -14.80
N PRO A 3 -19.93 -43.85 -15.42
CA PRO A 3 -18.89 -42.93 -14.95
C PRO A 3 -19.07 -41.49 -15.47
N MET A 4 -19.80 -41.29 -16.58
CA MET A 4 -20.02 -39.95 -17.16
C MET A 4 -21.10 -39.13 -16.45
N LEU A 5 -22.07 -39.79 -15.79
CA LEU A 5 -23.11 -39.10 -15.03
C LEU A 5 -22.60 -38.61 -13.66
N ILE A 6 -21.66 -39.31 -13.05
CA ILE A 6 -21.04 -38.90 -11.78
C ILE A 6 -20.27 -37.59 -11.97
N ILE A 7 -19.61 -37.42 -13.12
CA ILE A 7 -18.83 -36.22 -13.48
C ILE A 7 -19.70 -34.95 -13.59
N LEU A 8 -20.95 -35.07 -14.07
CA LEU A 8 -21.87 -33.93 -14.19
C LEU A 8 -22.42 -33.42 -12.84
N PHE A 9 -22.42 -34.24 -11.78
CA PHE A 9 -22.87 -33.83 -10.44
C PHE A 9 -21.73 -33.35 -9.53
N ILE A 10 -20.48 -33.76 -9.78
CA ILE A 10 -19.30 -33.33 -9.00
C ILE A 10 -18.63 -32.06 -9.55
N ILE A 11 -18.76 -31.76 -10.85
CA ILE A 11 -18.28 -30.48 -11.42
C ILE A 11 -18.98 -29.24 -10.84
N PRO A 12 -20.30 -29.19 -10.60
CA PRO A 12 -20.94 -27.98 -10.05
C PRO A 12 -20.58 -27.69 -8.58
N MET A 13 -20.09 -28.68 -7.83
CA MET A 13 -19.54 -28.49 -6.47
C MET A 13 -18.09 -27.98 -6.48
N LEU A 14 -17.35 -28.20 -7.58
CA LEU A 14 -16.02 -27.64 -7.76
C LEU A 14 -16.07 -26.17 -8.22
N HIS A 15 -17.22 -25.71 -8.73
CA HIS A 15 -17.44 -24.33 -9.18
C HIS A 15 -18.27 -23.46 -8.24
N SER A 16 -18.38 -23.81 -6.94
CA SER A 16 -18.81 -22.84 -5.93
C SER A 16 -17.65 -21.92 -5.53
N VAL A 17 -16.97 -21.30 -6.51
CA VAL A 17 -16.12 -20.14 -6.25
C VAL A 17 -17.09 -18.97 -6.06
N PRO A 18 -17.19 -18.38 -4.86
CA PRO A 18 -18.00 -17.18 -4.69
C PRO A 18 -17.45 -16.08 -5.59
N LEU A 19 -18.36 -15.48 -6.37
CA LEU A 19 -18.13 -14.42 -7.35
C LEU A 19 -17.21 -13.32 -6.78
N GLU A 20 -16.10 -13.08 -7.46
CA GLU A 20 -15.01 -12.17 -7.08
C GLU A 20 -15.32 -10.67 -7.28
N ASP A 21 -16.33 -10.11 -6.62
CA ASP A 21 -16.55 -8.67 -6.69
C ASP A 21 -15.67 -7.83 -5.74
N ASP A 22 -14.87 -8.46 -4.86
CA ASP A 22 -14.05 -7.72 -3.87
C ASP A 22 -12.52 -7.95 -3.98
N MET A 23 -12.03 -8.83 -4.86
CA MET A 23 -10.59 -9.20 -4.87
C MET A 23 -9.69 -8.25 -5.70
N LEU A 24 -10.26 -7.35 -6.49
CA LEU A 24 -9.48 -6.36 -7.27
C LEU A 24 -9.15 -5.07 -6.51
N LEU A 25 -9.63 -4.91 -5.27
CA LEU A 25 -9.34 -3.75 -4.40
C LEU A 25 -8.49 -4.09 -3.17
N TYR A 26 -8.22 -5.37 -2.89
CA TYR A 26 -7.55 -5.79 -1.66
C TYR A 26 -6.06 -5.37 -1.59
N TRP A 27 -5.33 -5.34 -2.71
CA TRP A 27 -3.88 -5.10 -2.70
C TRP A 27 -3.44 -3.62 -2.77
N ARG A 28 -4.37 -2.65 -2.70
CA ARG A 28 -4.01 -1.22 -2.62
C ARG A 28 -3.94 -0.71 -1.18
N ARG A 29 -4.48 -1.44 -0.21
CA ARG A 29 -4.49 -1.03 1.19
C ARG A 29 -3.33 -1.72 1.91
N SER A 30 -2.13 -1.17 1.73
CA SER A 30 -1.05 -1.35 2.72
C SER A 30 -1.64 -0.90 4.06
N ASP A 31 -1.90 -1.85 4.95
CA ASP A 31 -2.47 -1.76 6.30
C ASP A 31 -3.31 -0.50 6.57
N PRO A 32 -4.64 -0.61 6.79
CA PRO A 32 -5.44 0.56 7.15
C PRO A 32 -4.81 1.23 8.36
N LEU A 33 -4.19 2.39 8.13
CA LEU A 33 -3.66 3.22 9.20
C LEU A 33 -4.88 3.73 9.95
N ASN A 34 -5.23 3.06 11.04
CA ASN A 34 -6.33 3.48 11.89
C ASN A 34 -6.02 4.91 12.36
N CYS A 35 -6.79 5.87 11.86
CA CYS A 35 -6.66 7.29 12.14
C CYS A 35 -7.96 7.83 12.74
N GLU A 36 -7.89 8.95 13.44
CA GLU A 36 -9.06 9.62 13.98
C GLU A 36 -9.82 10.34 12.86
N PRO A 37 -11.13 10.10 12.67
CA PRO A 37 -11.89 10.69 11.58
C PRO A 37 -11.79 12.21 11.51
N PHE A 38 -11.71 12.75 10.29
CA PHE A 38 -11.60 14.19 9.99
C PHE A 38 -10.34 14.87 10.52
N THR A 39 -9.34 14.12 10.96
CA THR A 39 -8.06 14.67 11.38
C THR A 39 -7.08 14.82 10.22
N ALA A 40 -6.18 15.79 10.35
CA ALA A 40 -5.01 15.95 9.48
C ALA A 40 -3.74 15.65 10.29
N PHE A 41 -2.84 14.86 9.72
CA PHE A 41 -1.61 14.42 10.37
C PHE A 41 -0.51 14.18 9.33
N ASN A 42 0.71 13.92 9.79
CA ASN A 42 1.84 13.64 8.90
C ASN A 42 2.37 12.23 9.15
N VAL A 43 2.68 11.52 8.07
CA VAL A 43 3.43 10.26 8.09
C VAL A 43 4.73 10.52 7.35
N ASP A 44 5.84 10.50 8.09
CA ASP A 44 7.13 11.03 7.63
C ASP A 44 6.98 12.47 7.12
N CYS A 45 7.30 12.71 5.85
CA CYS A 45 7.15 14.00 5.18
C CYS A 45 5.79 14.16 4.46
N ASN A 46 4.98 13.10 4.41
CA ASN A 46 3.71 13.11 3.70
C ASN A 46 2.61 13.66 4.58
N LYS A 47 1.79 14.55 4.00
CA LYS A 47 0.58 15.06 4.64
C LYS A 47 -0.56 14.09 4.39
N CYS A 48 -1.29 13.77 5.44
CA CYS A 48 -2.38 12.82 5.43
C CYS A 48 -3.66 13.46 5.98
N PHE A 49 -4.79 13.02 5.43
CA PHE A 49 -6.13 13.33 5.93
C PHE A 49 -6.90 12.05 6.21
N CYS A 50 -7.56 11.98 7.36
CA CYS A 50 -8.40 10.86 7.74
C CYS A 50 -9.85 11.10 7.32
N SER A 51 -10.41 10.20 6.53
CA SER A 51 -11.83 10.22 6.17
C SER A 51 -12.74 9.74 7.30
N ALA A 52 -14.05 9.84 7.09
CA ALA A 52 -15.06 9.43 8.05
C ALA A 52 -15.02 7.92 8.38
N ASP A 53 -14.57 7.08 7.43
CA ASP A 53 -14.41 5.63 7.58
C ASP A 53 -13.06 5.22 8.18
N ALA A 54 -12.35 6.17 8.82
CA ALA A 54 -11.03 5.96 9.43
C ALA A 54 -9.96 5.48 8.43
N VAL A 55 -10.04 5.95 7.17
CA VAL A 55 -9.06 5.66 6.13
C VAL A 55 -8.17 6.88 5.89
N ALA A 56 -6.85 6.66 5.93
CA ALA A 56 -5.86 7.68 5.69
C ALA A 56 -5.59 7.89 4.19
N TYR A 57 -5.64 9.15 3.74
CA TYR A 57 -5.24 9.57 2.40
C TYR A 57 -4.02 10.48 2.49
N CYS A 58 -2.87 10.00 2.03
CA CYS A 58 -1.60 10.71 2.12
C CYS A 58 -1.07 11.17 0.75
N THR A 59 -0.28 12.25 0.75
CA THR A 59 0.59 12.59 -0.38
C THR A 59 1.61 11.48 -0.64
N LYS A 60 2.26 11.49 -1.82
CA LYS A 60 3.30 10.52 -2.22
C LYS A 60 4.64 11.18 -2.52
N MET A 61 5.16 11.91 -1.55
CA MET A 61 6.49 12.51 -1.57
C MET A 61 7.53 11.45 -1.23
N ALA A 62 8.66 11.49 -1.93
CA ALA A 62 9.85 10.72 -1.56
C ALA A 62 10.50 11.37 -0.33
N CYS A 63 10.29 10.78 0.84
CA CYS A 63 10.86 11.29 2.08
C CYS A 63 12.33 10.86 2.21
N LEU A 64 13.19 11.81 2.55
CA LEU A 64 14.60 11.54 2.81
C LEU A 64 14.77 10.95 4.20
N LYS A 65 15.49 9.84 4.30
CA LYS A 65 15.88 9.29 5.59
C LYS A 65 17.04 10.08 6.15
N GLN A 66 17.24 9.99 7.48
CA GLN A 66 18.36 10.67 8.12
C GLN A 66 19.72 10.27 7.53
N ASP A 67 19.86 9.01 7.11
CA ASP A 67 21.09 8.53 6.48
C ASP A 67 21.31 9.15 5.10
N ASP A 68 20.23 9.40 4.34
CA ASP A 68 20.30 10.11 3.06
C ASP A 68 20.76 11.56 3.26
N LEU A 69 20.29 12.21 4.34
CA LEU A 69 20.68 13.58 4.68
C LEU A 69 22.15 13.66 5.10
N LYS A 70 22.65 12.68 5.86
CA LYS A 70 24.07 12.59 6.25
C LYS A 70 24.96 12.40 5.01
N LYS A 71 24.56 11.53 4.09
CA LYS A 71 25.28 11.28 2.84
C LYS A 71 25.37 12.55 1.98
N ARG A 72 24.25 13.24 1.76
CA ARG A 72 24.25 14.52 1.04
C ARG A 72 25.12 15.57 1.72
N LYS A 73 25.06 15.67 3.05
CA LYS A 73 25.87 16.66 3.78
C LYS A 73 27.36 16.37 3.64
N PHE A 74 27.75 15.10 3.67
CA PHE A 74 29.12 14.67 3.45
C PHE A 74 29.58 14.95 2.02
N GLU A 75 28.77 14.60 1.01
CA GLU A 75 29.03 14.90 -0.41
C GLU A 75 29.22 16.40 -0.66
N ASN A 76 28.29 17.22 -0.17
CA ASN A 76 28.39 18.69 -0.27
C ASN A 76 29.65 19.24 0.41
N THR A 77 30.12 18.59 1.49
CA THR A 77 31.35 19.01 2.19
C THR A 77 32.59 18.68 1.35
N ILE A 78 32.59 17.53 0.66
CA ILE A 78 33.67 17.15 -0.26
C ILE A 78 33.70 18.08 -1.48
N GLU A 79 32.55 18.38 -2.07
CA GLU A 79 32.45 19.31 -3.19
C GLU A 79 32.98 20.70 -2.83
N ALA A 80 32.57 21.25 -1.68
CA ALA A 80 33.07 22.53 -1.19
C ALA A 80 34.59 22.54 -0.89
N SER A 81 35.18 21.37 -0.61
CA SER A 81 36.63 21.25 -0.41
C SER A 81 37.44 21.11 -1.71
N ASN A 82 36.81 20.68 -2.81
CA ASN A 82 37.46 20.50 -4.10
C ASN A 82 37.42 21.77 -4.99
N ASP A 83 36.57 22.74 -4.65
CA ASP A 83 36.49 24.05 -5.32
C ASP A 83 37.49 25.09 -4.74
N ASN A 84 38.41 24.68 -3.85
CA ASN A 84 39.54 25.49 -3.34
C ASN A 84 40.88 24.95 -3.85
#